data_AF-A0A2S4N4G0-F1
#
_entry.id   AF-A0A2S4N4G0-F1
#
_cell.length_a   1.000
_cell.length_b   1.000
_cell.length_c   1.000
_cell.angle_alpha   90.00
_cell.angle_beta   90.00
_cell.angle_gamma   90.00
#
_symmetry.space_group_name_H-M   'P 1'
#
loop_
_entity.id
_entity.type
_entity.pdbx_description
1 polymer ?
#
loop_
_entity_poly.entity_id
_entity_poly.type
_entity_poly.pdbx_seq_one_letter_code
_entity_poly.pdbx_strand_id
1 'polypeptide(L)'
;MYNDNYETCAETYVTLRIYSDEQSPNELTEYLGIQPSKTHVKSQKNELQTNKSIEHNGWFLTTDGKVNSKDSRRHIDFLADKLLPINFKIKELISKGAKIDISCYWLSENGQGGPTLSPQQLSKLGSLGLDFWFDIY
;
A
#
# COMPACT_ATOMS: atom_id res chain seq x y z
N MET A 1 -11.22 -17.07 -9.88
CA MET A 1 -12.17 -16.98 -8.75
C MET A 1 -11.35 -16.80 -7.48
N TYR A 2 -11.73 -15.89 -6.58
CA TYR A 2 -11.04 -15.70 -5.30
C TYR A 2 -11.37 -16.86 -4.34
N ASN A 3 -10.46 -17.16 -3.41
CA ASN A 3 -10.70 -18.07 -2.29
C ASN A 3 -10.60 -17.28 -0.98
N ASP A 4 -11.72 -16.74 -0.51
CA ASP A 4 -11.73 -15.86 0.67
C ASP A 4 -11.32 -16.55 1.98
N ASN A 5 -11.32 -17.88 1.99
CA ASN A 5 -10.81 -18.71 3.08
C ASN A 5 -9.52 -19.41 2.65
N TYR A 6 -8.56 -18.65 2.09
CA TYR A 6 -7.27 -19.16 1.64
C TYR A 6 -6.53 -19.85 2.80
N GLU A 7 -6.52 -21.18 2.81
CA GLU A 7 -6.21 -21.99 4.00
C GLU A 7 -4.82 -21.75 4.58
N THR A 8 -3.84 -21.43 3.75
CA THR A 8 -2.46 -21.20 4.21
C THR A 8 -2.22 -19.79 4.75
N CYS A 9 -3.21 -18.91 4.69
CA CYS A 9 -3.12 -17.52 5.10
C CYS A 9 -3.95 -17.28 6.36
N ALA A 10 -3.33 -16.76 7.41
CA ALA A 10 -4.02 -16.29 8.60
C ALA A 10 -4.64 -14.91 8.35
N GLU A 11 -3.86 -14.00 7.76
CA GLU A 11 -4.26 -12.61 7.55
C GLU A 11 -3.48 -12.01 6.37
N THR A 12 -4.16 -11.18 5.57
CA THR A 12 -3.51 -10.46 4.47
C THR A 12 -4.19 -9.13 4.18
N TYR A 13 -3.41 -8.15 3.79
CA TYR A 13 -3.90 -6.89 3.26
C TYR A 13 -2.81 -6.18 2.45
N VAL A 14 -3.24 -5.34 1.51
CA VAL A 14 -2.31 -4.48 0.76
C VAL A 14 -2.39 -3.04 1.25
N THR A 15 -1.25 -2.36 1.20
CA THR A 15 -1.12 -0.94 1.52
C THR A 15 -0.37 -0.22 0.42
N LEU A 16 -0.98 0.79 -0.18
CA LEU A 16 -0.25 1.81 -0.94
C LEU A 16 0.45 2.72 0.06
N ARG A 17 1.75 2.94 -0.13
CA ARG A 17 2.59 3.79 0.70
C ARG A 17 3.14 4.91 -0.16
N ILE A 18 2.88 6.16 0.22
CA ILE A 18 3.43 7.35 -0.42
C ILE A 18 4.24 8.09 0.62
N TYR A 19 5.52 8.29 0.34
CA TYR A 19 6.41 9.14 1.13
C TYR A 19 6.83 10.34 0.30
N SER A 20 6.55 11.55 0.80
CA SER A 20 6.92 12.80 0.14
C SER A 20 7.20 13.90 1.16
N ASP A 21 8.34 14.57 1.03
CA ASP A 21 8.63 15.77 1.81
C ASP A 21 8.18 17.05 1.10
N GLU A 22 7.93 16.98 -0.21
CA GLU A 22 7.51 18.11 -1.04
C GLU A 22 6.01 18.39 -0.98
N GLN A 23 5.20 17.38 -0.64
CA GLN A 23 3.76 17.52 -0.45
C GLN A 23 3.36 17.01 0.93
N SER A 24 2.55 17.80 1.63
CA SER A 24 1.92 17.40 2.88
C SER A 24 0.84 16.33 2.63
N PRO A 25 0.47 15.53 3.66
CA PRO A 25 -0.60 14.54 3.51
C PRO A 25 -1.96 15.12 3.10
N ASN A 26 -2.25 16.38 3.45
CA ASN A 26 -3.49 17.04 3.06
C ASN A 26 -3.49 17.39 1.57
N GLU A 27 -2.39 17.96 1.06
CA GLU A 27 -2.22 18.25 -0.38
C GLU A 27 -2.29 16.96 -1.21
N LEU A 28 -1.69 15.86 -0.72
CA LEU A 28 -1.81 14.55 -1.36
C LEU A 28 -3.26 14.04 -1.39
N THR A 29 -3.99 14.21 -0.29
CA THR A 29 -5.41 13.79 -0.20
C THR A 29 -6.28 14.56 -1.20
N GLU A 30 -6.12 15.89 -1.26
CA GLU A 30 -6.84 16.76 -2.20
C GLU A 30 -6.47 16.42 -3.65
N TYR A 31 -5.18 16.30 -3.94
CA TYR A 31 -4.69 16.03 -5.29
C TYR A 31 -5.13 14.64 -5.81
N LEU A 32 -5.02 13.60 -4.98
CA LEU A 32 -5.42 12.24 -5.36
C LEU A 32 -6.95 12.08 -5.39
N GLY A 33 -7.70 12.86 -4.60
CA GLY A 33 -9.15 12.70 -4.44
C GLY A 33 -9.53 11.42 -3.71
N ILE A 34 -8.61 10.85 -2.94
CA ILE A 34 -8.80 9.61 -2.16
C ILE A 34 -8.53 9.94 -0.70
N GLN A 35 -9.37 9.42 0.20
CA GLN A 35 -9.12 9.51 1.64
C GLN A 35 -8.11 8.43 2.08
N PRO A 36 -7.00 8.81 2.75
CA PRO A 36 -6.06 7.84 3.30
C PRO A 36 -6.69 7.02 4.43
N SER A 37 -6.16 5.83 4.66
CA SER A 37 -6.40 5.11 5.92
C SER A 37 -5.59 5.70 7.08
N LYS A 38 -4.39 6.20 6.78
CA LYS A 38 -3.47 6.75 7.78
C LYS A 38 -2.55 7.77 7.13
N THR A 39 -2.17 8.79 7.89
CA THR A 39 -1.13 9.74 7.53
C THR A 39 -0.14 9.90 8.68
N HIS A 40 1.05 10.42 8.39
CA HIS A 40 1.91 11.04 9.38
C HIS A 40 2.67 12.20 8.77
N VAL A 41 2.99 13.17 9.62
CA VAL A 41 3.78 14.35 9.25
C VAL A 41 5.18 14.18 9.82
N LYS A 42 6.18 14.55 9.03
CA LYS A 42 7.58 14.58 9.44
C LYS A 42 7.73 15.39 10.72
N SER A 43 8.43 14.82 11.71
CA SER A 43 8.71 15.49 12.97
C SER A 43 10.22 15.64 13.16
N GLN A 44 10.65 16.83 13.60
CA GLN A 44 12.04 17.04 13.99
C GLN A 44 12.29 16.32 15.34
N LYS A 45 13.45 15.66 15.48
CA LYS A 45 13.89 15.13 16.78
C LYS A 45 14.01 16.30 17.76
N ASN A 46 13.28 16.23 18.88
CA ASN A 46 13.75 16.90 20.08
C ASN A 46 14.82 16.01 20.71
N GLU A 47 15.95 16.60 21.12
CA GLU A 47 17.14 15.91 21.67
C GLU A 47 16.85 15.01 22.89
N LEU A 48 15.64 15.10 23.46
CA LEU A 48 15.21 14.42 24.68
C LEU A 48 14.29 13.21 24.46
N GLN A 49 13.90 12.86 23.23
CA GLN A 49 13.02 11.71 22.97
C GLN A 49 13.73 10.59 22.22
N THR A 50 13.92 9.48 22.92
CA THR A 50 14.47 8.20 22.44
C THR A 50 13.57 7.45 21.44
N ASN A 51 12.47 8.08 20.99
CA ASN A 51 11.55 7.50 20.01
C ASN A 51 11.99 7.85 18.58
N LYS A 52 11.95 6.85 17.69
CA LYS A 52 12.28 6.99 16.25
C LYS A 52 11.60 8.24 15.67
N SER A 53 12.39 9.16 15.13
CA SER A 53 11.88 10.30 14.37
C SER A 53 11.20 9.83 13.10
N ILE A 54 10.10 10.48 12.74
CA ILE A 54 9.45 10.29 11.45
C ILE A 54 10.22 11.12 10.43
N GLU A 55 10.98 10.45 9.56
CA GLU A 55 11.93 11.12 8.66
C GLU A 55 11.27 11.77 7.45
N HIS A 56 10.08 11.31 7.06
CA HIS A 56 9.34 11.81 5.90
C HIS A 56 7.84 11.95 6.20
N ASN A 57 7.12 12.81 5.46
CA ASN A 57 5.66 12.69 5.49
C ASN A 57 5.23 11.38 4.84
N GLY A 58 4.18 10.77 5.38
CA GLY A 58 3.64 9.51 4.91
C GLY A 58 2.14 9.57 4.72
N TRP A 59 1.69 8.98 3.62
CA TRP A 59 0.30 8.86 3.24
C TRP A 59 0.03 7.41 2.85
N PHE A 60 -0.95 6.77 3.50
CA PHE A 60 -1.18 5.32 3.40
C PHE A 60 -2.63 4.99 3.10
N LEU A 61 -2.84 4.13 2.12
CA LEU A 61 -4.15 3.55 1.80
C LEU A 61 -4.07 2.03 1.93
N THR A 62 -4.65 1.50 3.00
CA THR A 62 -4.73 0.06 3.25
C THR A 62 -6.12 -0.50 2.98
N THR A 63 -6.15 -1.78 2.60
CA THR A 63 -7.34 -2.63 2.51
C THR A 63 -7.72 -3.32 3.81
N ASP A 64 -6.87 -3.25 4.83
CA ASP A 64 -7.18 -3.73 6.19
C ASP A 64 -8.49 -3.10 6.69
N GLY A 65 -9.36 -3.92 7.27
CA GLY A 65 -10.72 -3.56 7.69
C GLY A 65 -11.69 -3.19 6.55
N LYS A 66 -11.26 -3.17 5.28
CA LYS A 66 -12.11 -2.82 4.11
C LYS A 66 -12.43 -4.01 3.22
N VAL A 67 -11.55 -5.00 3.19
CA VAL A 67 -11.73 -6.24 2.42
C VAL A 67 -11.67 -7.40 3.40
N ASN A 68 -12.76 -8.17 3.50
CA ASN A 68 -12.84 -9.35 4.34
C ASN A 68 -12.51 -10.60 3.51
N SER A 69 -11.21 -10.94 3.41
CA SER A 69 -10.72 -12.08 2.65
C SER A 69 -9.32 -12.47 3.10
N LYS A 70 -9.00 -13.77 3.08
CA LYS A 70 -7.63 -14.29 3.23
C LYS A 70 -6.88 -14.37 1.88
N ASP A 71 -7.49 -13.91 0.79
CA ASP A 71 -6.91 -13.96 -0.55
C ASP A 71 -6.32 -12.61 -0.96
N SER A 72 -4.99 -12.49 -0.89
CA SER A 72 -4.25 -11.26 -1.28
C SER A 72 -4.66 -10.71 -2.66
N ARG A 73 -5.05 -11.60 -3.59
CA ARG A 73 -5.57 -11.25 -4.91
C ARG A 73 -6.74 -10.28 -4.88
N ARG A 74 -7.69 -10.51 -3.96
CA ARG A 74 -8.85 -9.61 -3.80
C ARG A 74 -8.44 -8.24 -3.28
N HIS A 75 -7.48 -8.19 -2.37
CA HIS A 75 -6.93 -6.96 -1.83
C HIS A 75 -6.19 -6.16 -2.91
N ILE A 76 -5.38 -6.84 -3.72
CA ILE A 76 -4.66 -6.26 -4.86
C ILE A 76 -5.65 -5.69 -5.87
N ASP A 77 -6.67 -6.44 -6.27
CA ASP A 77 -7.66 -5.96 -7.24
C ASP A 77 -8.44 -4.75 -6.70
N PHE A 78 -8.85 -4.78 -5.43
CA PHE A 78 -9.52 -3.64 -4.79
C PHE A 78 -8.66 -2.37 -4.80
N LEU A 79 -7.37 -2.48 -4.49
CA LEU A 79 -6.46 -1.34 -4.51
C LEU A 79 -6.19 -0.89 -5.95
N ALA A 80 -5.87 -1.81 -6.85
CA ALA A 80 -5.57 -1.51 -8.25
C ALA A 80 -6.74 -0.82 -8.95
N ASP A 81 -7.97 -1.25 -8.73
CA ASP A 81 -9.17 -0.66 -9.34
C ASP A 81 -9.39 0.80 -8.88
N LYS A 82 -8.88 1.20 -7.71
CA LYS A 82 -8.86 2.59 -7.25
C LYS A 82 -7.73 3.41 -7.85
N LEU A 83 -6.57 2.80 -8.08
CA LEU A 83 -5.35 3.50 -8.50
C LEU A 83 -5.22 3.63 -10.02
N LEU A 84 -5.65 2.63 -10.79
CA LEU A 84 -5.55 2.62 -12.25
C LEU A 84 -6.20 3.86 -12.91
N PRO A 85 -7.40 4.32 -12.50
CA PRO A 85 -8.00 5.54 -13.07
C PRO A 85 -7.19 6.81 -12.83
N ILE A 86 -6.37 6.86 -11.78
CA ILE A 86 -5.56 8.01 -11.38
C ILE A 86 -4.05 7.78 -11.56
N ASN A 87 -3.65 6.76 -12.30
CA ASN A 87 -2.24 6.38 -12.45
C ASN A 87 -1.36 7.52 -12.96
N PHE A 88 -1.90 8.41 -13.81
CA PHE A 88 -1.18 9.59 -14.27
C PHE A 88 -0.78 10.53 -13.12
N LYS A 89 -1.63 10.68 -12.09
CA LYS A 89 -1.35 11.48 -10.89
C LYS A 89 -0.23 10.86 -10.05
N ILE A 90 -0.25 9.54 -9.92
CA ILE A 90 0.79 8.79 -9.21
C ILE A 90 2.15 8.98 -9.89
N LYS A 91 2.19 8.89 -11.23
CA LYS A 91 3.41 9.15 -12.02
C LYS A 91 3.91 10.59 -11.87
N GLU A 92 3.01 11.56 -11.81
CA GLU A 92 3.38 12.96 -11.56
C GLU A 92 4.04 13.12 -10.18
N LEU A 93 3.50 12.48 -9.13
CA LEU A 93 4.11 12.51 -7.80
C LEU A 93 5.52 11.88 -7.79
N ILE A 94 5.71 10.75 -8.49
CA ILE A 94 7.04 10.13 -8.64
C ILE A 94 8.00 11.09 -9.35
N SER A 95 7.56 11.77 -10.41
CA SER A 95 8.39 12.77 -11.11
C SER A 95 8.78 13.97 -10.23
N LYS A 96 7.99 14.24 -9.18
CA LYS A 96 8.26 15.26 -8.15
C LYS A 96 9.08 14.73 -6.97
N GLY A 97 9.56 13.48 -7.03
CA GLY A 97 10.44 12.88 -6.02
C GLY A 97 9.73 12.09 -4.92
N ALA A 98 8.41 11.88 -5.01
CA ALA A 98 7.71 11.01 -4.08
C ALA A 98 8.17 9.56 -4.25
N LYS A 99 8.38 8.86 -3.13
CA LYS A 99 8.64 7.41 -3.13
C LYS A 99 7.31 6.69 -2.92
N ILE A 100 6.93 5.85 -3.86
CA ILE A 100 5.64 5.18 -3.87
C ILE A 100 5.83 3.69 -4.14
N ASP A 101 5.25 2.86 -3.29
CA ASP A 101 5.23 1.41 -3.45
C ASP A 101 3.94 0.80 -2.88
N ILE A 102 3.69 -0.47 -3.21
CA ILE A 102 2.61 -1.25 -2.66
C ILE A 102 3.20 -2.43 -1.88
N SER A 103 2.89 -2.51 -0.58
CA SER A 103 3.23 -3.64 0.25
C SER A 103 2.03 -4.56 0.44
N CYS A 104 2.24 -5.87 0.43
CA CYS A 104 1.23 -6.86 0.79
C CYS A 104 1.67 -7.57 2.07
N TYR A 105 1.03 -7.25 3.19
CA TYR A 105 1.14 -8.05 4.40
C TYR A 105 0.54 -9.43 4.12
N TRP A 106 1.28 -10.47 4.47
CA TRP A 106 0.81 -11.85 4.35
C TRP A 106 1.33 -12.66 5.53
N LEU A 107 0.42 -13.08 6.39
CA LEU A 107 0.72 -13.91 7.55
C LEU A 107 0.40 -15.36 7.23
N SER A 108 1.40 -16.24 7.32
CA SER A 108 1.18 -17.66 7.18
C SER A 108 0.34 -18.21 8.33
N GLU A 109 -0.63 -19.07 8.03
CA GLU A 109 -1.38 -19.80 9.07
C GLU A 109 -0.49 -20.83 9.77
N ASN A 110 0.37 -21.53 9.02
CA ASN A 110 1.12 -22.70 9.50
C ASN A 110 2.62 -22.69 9.12
N GLY A 111 3.15 -21.56 8.66
CA GLY A 111 4.54 -21.42 8.17
C GLY A 111 4.79 -22.06 6.80
N GLN A 112 3.74 -22.44 6.06
CA GLN A 112 3.82 -23.04 4.73
C GLN A 112 2.88 -22.34 3.75
N GLY A 113 3.11 -22.56 2.45
CA GLY A 113 2.31 -22.00 1.36
C GLY A 113 2.80 -20.62 0.93
N GLY A 114 1.89 -19.82 0.40
CA GLY A 114 2.17 -18.46 -0.04
C GLY A 114 1.06 -17.88 -0.89
N PRO A 115 1.07 -16.55 -1.08
CA PRO A 115 0.16 -15.89 -1.99
C PRO A 115 0.46 -16.29 -3.44
N THR A 116 -0.57 -16.30 -4.28
CA THR A 116 -0.41 -16.46 -5.72
C THR A 116 -0.94 -15.21 -6.42
N LEU A 117 -0.34 -14.86 -7.56
CA LEU A 117 -0.83 -13.79 -8.42
C LEU A 117 -1.26 -14.38 -9.76
N SER A 118 -2.42 -13.95 -10.23
CA SER A 118 -2.89 -14.27 -11.57
C SER A 118 -2.17 -13.38 -12.61
N PRO A 119 -2.10 -13.81 -13.88
CA PRO A 119 -1.59 -12.97 -14.97
C PRO A 119 -2.29 -11.60 -15.05
N GLN A 120 -3.59 -11.55 -14.76
CA GLN A 120 -4.36 -10.31 -14.75
C GLN A 120 -3.88 -9.35 -13.66
N GLN A 121 -3.61 -9.83 -12.44
CA GLN A 121 -3.05 -9.00 -11.37
C GLN A 121 -1.65 -8.52 -11.69
N LEU A 122 -0.80 -9.39 -12.23
CA LEU A 122 0.53 -9.00 -12.69
C LEU A 122 0.45 -7.90 -13.75
N SER A 123 -0.51 -7.99 -14.68
CA SER A 123 -0.75 -6.96 -15.69
C SER A 123 -1.24 -5.64 -15.08
N LYS A 124 -2.15 -5.68 -14.10
CA LYS A 124 -2.64 -4.48 -13.40
C LYS A 124 -1.51 -3.79 -12.63
N LEU A 125 -0.75 -4.55 -11.84
CA LEU A 125 0.40 -4.05 -11.09
C LEU A 125 1.47 -3.48 -12.04
N GLY A 126 1.79 -4.19 -13.12
CA GLY A 126 2.70 -3.71 -14.15
C GLY A 126 2.22 -2.41 -14.82
N SER A 127 0.91 -2.25 -15.01
CA SER A 127 0.33 -1.02 -15.58
C SER A 127 0.42 0.17 -14.62
N LEU A 128 0.34 -0.06 -13.31
CA LEU A 128 0.60 0.98 -12.29
C LEU A 128 2.07 1.42 -12.33
N GLY A 129 3.00 0.50 -12.63
CA GLY A 129 4.42 0.82 -12.70
C GLY A 129 5.01 1.18 -11.33
N LEU A 130 4.46 0.60 -10.26
CA LEU A 130 4.92 0.73 -8.89
C LEU A 130 5.59 -0.58 -8.46
N ASP A 131 6.58 -0.47 -7.58
CA ASP A 131 7.11 -1.66 -6.91
C ASP A 131 6.02 -2.29 -6.04
N PHE A 132 5.87 -3.60 -6.18
CA PHE A 132 4.98 -4.42 -5.37
C PHE A 132 5.81 -5.49 -4.67
N TRP A 133 5.65 -5.61 -3.36
CA TRP A 133 6.41 -6.59 -2.58
C TRP A 133 5.54 -7.20 -1.48
N PHE A 134 5.87 -8.45 -1.13
CA PHE A 134 5.22 -9.16 -0.04
C PHE A 134 6.03 -9.01 1.25
N ASP A 135 5.34 -8.63 2.31
CA ASP A 135 5.82 -8.58 3.69
C ASP A 135 5.32 -9.85 4.40
N ILE A 136 6.12 -10.92 4.29
CA ILE A 136 5.73 -12.28 4.70
C ILE A 136 6.18 -12.55 6.13
N TYR A 137 5.25 -12.98 6.96
CA TYR A 137 5.46 -13.40 8.35
C TYR A 137 5.01 -14.84 8.60
#